data_AF-A0A2I0PHZ3-F1
#
_entry.id   AF-A0A2I0PHZ3-F1
#
_cell.length_a   1.000
_cell.length_b   1.000
_cell.length_c   1.000
_cell.angle_alpha   90.00
_cell.angle_beta   90.00
_cell.angle_gamma   90.00
#
_symmetry.space_group_name_H-M   'P 1'
#
loop_
_entity.id
_entity.type
_entity.pdbx_description
1 polymer ?
#
loop_
_entity_poly.entity_id
_entity_poly.type
_entity_poly.pdbx_seq_one_letter_code
_entity_poly.pdbx_strand_id
1 'polypeptide(L)'
;MTYLAKSPWIIHYDASSCNGCDIEILACLTPMYDVERFGIINTGNPKHADIFVVTGSINEANREVIQNIYNQMPDPKVVVAVGICACSGGVFRECYNVAGGIDKLIPVDVYVPGCAARPESIIDGIVTALGILEEKRTKNVHSPQVTDNGRAEHPKRHAKGGAE
;
A
#
# COMPACT_ATOMS: atom_id res chain seq x y z
N MET A 1 -20.53 -3.25 -6.92
CA MET A 1 -19.43 -2.35 -6.53
C MET A 1 -19.12 -2.60 -5.07
N THR A 2 -17.92 -3.06 -4.78
CA THR A 2 -17.47 -3.33 -3.41
C THR A 2 -17.22 -1.99 -2.71
N TYR A 3 -17.92 -1.72 -1.60
CA TYR A 3 -17.88 -0.41 -0.94
C TYR A 3 -16.48 0.02 -0.44
N LEU A 4 -15.56 -0.94 -0.25
CA LEU A 4 -14.22 -0.66 0.30
C LEU A 4 -13.25 0.06 -0.65
N ALA A 5 -13.46 0.04 -1.97
CA ALA A 5 -12.64 0.85 -2.88
C ALA A 5 -12.79 2.36 -2.63
N LYS A 6 -13.86 2.77 -1.92
CA LYS A 6 -14.18 4.16 -1.58
C LYS A 6 -13.73 4.55 -0.16
N SER A 7 -13.09 3.66 0.57
CA SER A 7 -12.63 3.92 1.94
C SER A 7 -11.28 3.23 2.26
N PRO A 8 -10.23 3.41 1.43
CA PRO A 8 -8.93 2.78 1.65
C PRO A 8 -8.17 3.42 2.81
N TRP A 9 -7.59 2.61 3.69
CA TRP A 9 -6.76 3.13 4.78
C TRP A 9 -5.29 2.90 4.47
N ILE A 10 -4.49 3.96 4.59
CA ILE A 10 -3.05 3.91 4.37
C ILE A 10 -2.33 3.86 5.71
N ILE A 11 -1.22 3.14 5.76
CA ILE A 11 -0.21 3.32 6.80
C ILE A 11 1.08 3.79 6.14
N HIS A 12 1.56 4.94 6.56
CA HIS A 12 2.84 5.49 6.14
C HIS A 12 3.94 5.05 7.11
N TYR A 13 5.07 4.59 6.58
CA TYR A 13 6.27 4.29 7.35
C TYR A 13 7.52 4.89 6.70
N ASP A 14 8.30 5.57 7.53
CA ASP A 14 9.62 6.08 7.19
C ASP A 14 10.68 4.98 7.38
N ALA A 15 11.12 4.42 6.25
CA ALA A 15 12.24 3.48 6.17
C ALA A 15 13.53 4.24 5.84
N SER A 16 13.99 5.14 6.71
CA SER A 16 15.25 5.90 6.53
C SER A 16 15.22 6.91 5.37
N SER A 17 14.11 7.63 5.30
CA SER A 17 13.93 8.84 4.51
C SER A 17 14.69 10.02 5.11
N CYS A 18 14.91 11.05 4.30
CA CYS A 18 15.41 12.35 4.76
C CYS A 18 14.27 13.32 5.15
N ASN A 19 13.07 12.79 5.42
CA ASN A 19 11.84 13.51 5.72
C ASN A 19 11.21 14.25 4.53
N GLY A 20 11.90 14.33 3.38
CA GLY A 20 11.38 15.02 2.20
C GLY A 20 10.08 14.43 1.66
N CYS A 21 10.06 13.13 1.35
CA CYS A 21 8.84 12.49 0.85
C CYS A 21 7.77 12.34 1.94
N ASP A 22 8.17 12.29 3.21
CA ASP A 22 7.25 12.19 4.36
C ASP A 22 6.43 13.47 4.52
N ILE A 23 7.09 14.64 4.38
CA ILE A 23 6.41 15.93 4.37
C ILE A 23 5.42 16.00 3.20
N GLU A 24 5.78 15.52 2.02
CA GLU A 24 4.89 15.54 0.86
C GLU A 24 3.69 14.59 1.02
N ILE A 25 3.87 13.43 1.68
CA ILE A 25 2.75 12.56 2.07
C ILE A 25 1.82 13.26 3.06
N LEU A 26 2.37 13.94 4.07
CA LEU A 26 1.56 14.71 5.01
C LEU A 26 0.88 15.90 4.33
N ALA A 27 1.54 16.53 3.35
CA ALA A 27 0.96 17.60 2.55
C ALA A 27 -0.27 17.12 1.78
N CYS A 28 -0.29 15.88 1.30
CA CYS A 28 -1.46 15.28 0.65
C CYS A 28 -2.72 15.28 1.56
N LEU A 29 -2.54 15.18 2.89
CA LEU A 29 -3.63 15.23 3.87
C LEU A 29 -4.11 16.65 4.20
N THR A 30 -3.39 17.68 3.74
CA THR A 30 -3.77 19.07 3.98
C THR A 30 -4.87 19.54 3.02
N PRO A 31 -5.64 20.59 3.35
CA PRO A 31 -6.78 21.06 2.55
C PRO A 31 -6.45 21.44 1.09
N MET A 32 -5.18 21.70 0.77
CA MET A 32 -4.76 22.03 -0.59
C MET A 32 -4.90 20.85 -1.55
N TYR A 33 -4.62 19.64 -1.07
CA TYR A 33 -4.64 18.41 -1.86
C TYR A 33 -5.77 17.45 -1.46
N ASP A 34 -6.18 17.49 -0.19
CA ASP A 34 -7.38 16.85 0.38
C ASP A 34 -7.63 15.43 -0.13
N VAL A 35 -6.69 14.51 0.13
CA VAL A 35 -6.86 13.10 -0.26
C VAL A 35 -8.00 12.40 0.50
N GLU A 36 -8.42 12.94 1.63
CA GLU A 36 -9.54 12.40 2.42
C GLU A 36 -10.85 12.42 1.63
N ARG A 37 -11.00 13.30 0.64
CA ARG A 37 -12.14 13.31 -0.29
C ARG A 37 -12.29 11.99 -1.07
N PHE A 38 -11.21 11.24 -1.25
CA PHE A 38 -11.24 9.91 -1.87
C PHE A 38 -11.49 8.78 -0.85
N GLY A 39 -11.74 9.11 0.41
CA GLY A 39 -11.88 8.17 1.52
C GLY A 39 -10.55 7.62 2.02
N ILE A 40 -9.43 8.23 1.61
CA ILE A 40 -8.08 7.86 2.03
C ILE A 40 -7.81 8.48 3.39
N ILE A 41 -7.55 7.66 4.40
CA ILE A 41 -7.11 8.14 5.72
C ILE A 41 -5.79 7.49 6.12
N ASN A 42 -4.95 8.25 6.81
CA ASN A 42 -3.71 7.71 7.39
C ASN A 42 -3.99 7.14 8.79
N THR A 43 -3.69 5.85 8.98
CA THR A 43 -3.89 5.13 10.24
C THR A 43 -2.57 4.80 10.91
N GLY A 44 -2.55 4.82 12.25
CA GLY A 44 -1.37 4.43 13.04
C GLY A 44 -1.27 2.95 13.34
N ASN A 45 -2.27 2.13 12.97
CA ASN A 45 -2.28 0.70 13.25
C ASN A 45 -2.22 -0.11 11.94
N PRO A 46 -1.17 -0.91 11.71
CA PRO A 46 -1.04 -1.70 10.48
C PRO A 46 -2.18 -2.70 10.29
N LYS A 47 -2.80 -3.18 11.36
CA LYS A 47 -3.91 -4.15 11.28
C LYS A 47 -5.18 -3.55 10.66
N HIS A 48 -5.28 -2.22 10.58
CA HIS A 48 -6.41 -1.53 9.96
C HIS A 48 -6.09 -0.98 8.58
N ALA A 49 -4.84 -1.08 8.12
CA ALA A 49 -4.41 -0.51 6.85
C ALA A 49 -4.58 -1.50 5.69
N ASP A 50 -5.02 -1.00 4.55
CA ASP A 50 -5.11 -1.74 3.28
C ASP A 50 -3.89 -1.48 2.39
N ILE A 51 -3.28 -0.30 2.51
CA ILE A 51 -2.16 0.16 1.68
C ILE A 51 -0.98 0.51 2.56
N PHE A 52 0.18 -0.07 2.26
CA PHE A 52 1.44 0.22 2.91
C PHE A 52 2.22 1.24 2.08
N VAL A 53 2.38 2.45 2.58
CA VAL A 53 3.15 3.51 1.91
C VAL A 53 4.51 3.61 2.58
N VAL A 54 5.57 3.33 1.84
CA VAL A 54 6.94 3.32 2.38
C VAL A 54 7.77 4.39 1.70
N THR A 55 8.41 5.22 2.51
CA THR A 55 9.40 6.23 2.08
C THR A 55 10.79 5.82 2.55
N GLY A 56 11.83 6.31 1.86
CA GLY A 56 13.22 5.99 2.24
C GLY A 56 13.69 4.61 1.79
N SER A 57 14.97 4.32 2.00
CA SER A 57 15.64 3.09 1.55
C SER A 57 15.85 2.08 2.68
N ILE A 58 15.89 0.79 2.34
CA ILE A 58 16.12 -0.26 3.36
C ILE A 58 17.54 -0.15 3.94
N ASN A 59 17.65 -0.28 5.26
CA ASN A 59 18.89 -0.56 5.96
C ASN A 59 18.72 -1.72 6.94
N GLU A 60 19.79 -2.12 7.63
CA GLU A 60 19.75 -3.24 8.58
C GLU A 60 18.82 -2.96 9.77
N ALA A 61 18.73 -1.71 10.22
CA ALA A 61 17.94 -1.34 11.39
C ALA A 61 16.42 -1.36 11.12
N ASN A 62 15.98 -1.04 9.90
CA ASN A 62 14.57 -0.94 9.54
C ASN A 62 14.02 -2.22 8.88
N ARG A 63 14.88 -3.12 8.42
CA ARG A 63 14.50 -4.36 7.70
C ARG A 63 13.45 -5.18 8.46
N GLU A 64 13.71 -5.53 9.71
CA GLU A 64 12.79 -6.35 10.50
C GLU A 64 11.46 -5.63 10.76
N VAL A 65 11.51 -4.31 10.95
CA VAL A 65 10.32 -3.48 11.23
C VAL A 65 9.38 -3.46 10.04
N ILE A 66 9.91 -3.21 8.83
CA ILE A 66 9.11 -3.18 7.58
C ILE A 66 8.45 -4.53 7.36
N GLN A 67 9.20 -5.63 7.54
CA GLN A 67 8.67 -6.97 7.34
C GLN A 67 7.59 -7.32 8.37
N ASN A 68 7.76 -6.90 9.62
CA ASN A 68 6.76 -7.08 10.66
C ASN A 68 5.47 -6.29 10.38
N ILE A 69 5.58 -5.02 9.95
CA ILE A 69 4.43 -4.19 9.57
C ILE A 69 3.67 -4.86 8.42
N TYR A 70 4.38 -5.25 7.35
CA TYR A 70 3.79 -5.90 6.19
C TYR A 70 3.07 -7.21 6.56
N ASN A 71 3.66 -8.03 7.45
CA ASN A 71 3.07 -9.29 7.88
C ASN A 71 1.85 -9.11 8.81
N GLN A 72 1.77 -8.00 9.55
CA GLN A 72 0.62 -7.69 10.40
C GLN A 72 -0.57 -7.11 9.65
N MET A 73 -0.36 -6.60 8.43
CA MET A 73 -1.43 -6.06 7.61
C MET A 73 -2.33 -7.17 7.04
N PRO A 74 -3.67 -7.02 7.11
CA PRO A 74 -4.61 -7.99 6.60
C PRO A 74 -4.52 -8.12 5.07
N ASP A 75 -4.78 -9.31 4.55
CA ASP A 75 -4.97 -9.51 3.11
C ASP A 75 -6.42 -9.23 2.71
N PRO A 76 -6.67 -8.60 1.55
CA PRO A 76 -5.69 -8.18 0.53
C PRO A 76 -5.07 -6.80 0.83
N LYS A 77 -3.75 -6.70 0.63
CA LYS A 77 -2.94 -5.49 0.83
C LYS A 77 -2.17 -5.06 -0.43
N VAL A 78 -1.80 -3.79 -0.48
CA VAL A 78 -1.00 -3.19 -1.57
C VAL A 78 0.17 -2.41 -0.99
N VAL A 79 1.34 -2.47 -1.63
CA VAL A 79 2.55 -1.75 -1.21
C VAL A 79 2.91 -0.67 -2.24
N VAL A 80 3.12 0.54 -1.76
CA VAL A 80 3.50 1.71 -2.56
C VAL A 80 4.86 2.23 -2.07
N ALA A 81 5.86 2.22 -2.96
CA ALA A 81 7.17 2.80 -2.70
C ALA A 81 7.17 4.27 -3.17
N VAL A 82 7.38 5.21 -2.24
CA VAL A 82 7.36 6.65 -2.53
C VAL A 82 8.75 7.25 -2.42
N GLY A 83 9.18 7.90 -3.50
CA GLY A 83 10.48 8.54 -3.62
C GLY A 83 11.56 7.62 -4.18
N ILE A 84 12.61 8.22 -4.74
CA ILE A 84 13.66 7.50 -5.46
C ILE A 84 14.48 6.58 -4.55
N CYS A 85 14.61 6.94 -3.26
CA CYS A 85 15.23 6.12 -2.24
C CYS A 85 14.45 4.82 -2.01
N ALA A 86 13.11 4.89 -1.91
CA ALA A 86 12.27 3.71 -1.75
C ALA A 86 12.23 2.87 -3.04
N CYS A 87 12.28 3.50 -4.20
CA CYS A 87 12.26 2.80 -5.49
C CYS A 87 13.56 2.07 -5.81
N SER A 88 14.72 2.60 -5.42
CA SER A 88 16.02 2.11 -5.92
C SER A 88 17.22 2.26 -4.99
N GLY A 89 17.04 2.86 -3.81
CA GLY A 89 18.14 3.34 -2.95
C GLY A 89 18.61 4.76 -3.31
N GLY A 90 18.21 5.30 -4.47
CA GLY A 90 18.52 6.66 -4.89
C GLY A 90 20.02 6.96 -4.91
N VAL A 91 20.39 8.15 -4.44
CA VAL A 91 21.80 8.58 -4.33
C VAL A 91 22.61 7.74 -3.33
N PHE A 92 21.95 7.02 -2.43
CA PHE A 92 22.59 6.19 -1.40
C PHE A 92 22.73 4.72 -1.80
N ARG A 93 22.37 4.35 -3.04
CA ARG A 93 22.36 2.95 -3.49
C ARG A 93 23.69 2.21 -3.32
N GLU A 94 24.81 2.93 -3.41
CA GLU A 94 26.17 2.37 -3.28
C GLU A 94 26.73 2.47 -1.85
N CYS A 95 25.99 3.06 -0.91
CA CYS A 95 26.42 3.16 0.48
C CYS A 95 26.34 1.80 1.19
N TYR A 96 27.33 1.51 2.03
CA TYR A 96 27.47 0.22 2.73
C TYR A 96 26.27 -0.16 3.60
N ASN A 97 25.51 0.83 4.08
CA ASN A 97 24.38 0.66 5.00
C ASN A 97 23.03 0.61 4.28
N VAL A 98 22.97 0.83 2.96
CA VAL A 98 21.72 0.83 2.19
C VAL A 98 21.62 -0.45 1.40
N ALA A 99 20.60 -1.24 1.70
CA ALA A 99 20.34 -2.48 1.00
C ALA A 99 19.74 -2.24 -0.40
N GLY A 100 19.15 -1.07 -0.67
CA GLY A 100 18.55 -0.69 -1.95
C GLY A 100 17.10 -0.20 -1.78
N GLY A 101 16.27 -0.42 -2.81
CA GLY A 101 14.84 -0.15 -2.76
C GLY A 101 14.07 -1.13 -1.87
N ILE A 102 12.80 -0.81 -1.64
CA ILE A 102 11.88 -1.60 -0.80
C ILE A 102 11.59 -2.98 -1.39
N ASP A 103 11.68 -3.08 -2.71
CA ASP A 103 11.46 -4.27 -3.53
C ASP A 103 12.36 -5.46 -3.18
N LYS A 104 13.50 -5.20 -2.53
CA LYS A 104 14.41 -6.25 -2.04
C LYS A 104 13.91 -6.98 -0.81
N LEU A 105 12.87 -6.50 -0.13
CA LEU A 105 12.36 -7.07 1.12
C LEU A 105 10.89 -7.48 1.05
N ILE A 106 10.03 -6.64 0.46
CA ILE A 106 8.59 -6.90 0.33
C ILE A 106 8.14 -6.64 -1.12
N PRO A 107 7.08 -7.32 -1.60
CA PRO A 107 6.59 -7.09 -2.95
C PRO A 107 5.99 -5.69 -3.06
N VAL A 108 6.56 -4.87 -3.95
CA VAL A 108 6.05 -3.52 -4.26
C VAL A 108 5.11 -3.60 -5.46
N ASP A 109 3.92 -3.03 -5.33
CA ASP A 109 2.91 -2.99 -6.39
C ASP A 109 2.98 -1.70 -7.21
N VAL A 110 3.24 -0.57 -6.57
CA VAL A 110 3.31 0.76 -7.22
C VAL A 110 4.58 1.49 -6.79
N TYR A 111 5.25 2.10 -7.77
CA TYR A 111 6.41 2.95 -7.55
C TYR A 111 6.07 4.39 -7.91
N VAL A 112 6.31 5.31 -6.99
CA VAL A 112 6.14 6.76 -7.18
C VAL A 112 7.52 7.42 -7.19
N PRO A 113 8.16 7.59 -8.36
CA PRO A 113 9.48 8.20 -8.43
C PRO A 113 9.45 9.70 -8.09
N GLY A 114 10.47 10.19 -7.37
CA GLY A 114 10.63 11.61 -7.03
C GLY A 114 11.69 11.86 -5.95
N CYS A 115 12.16 13.10 -5.79
CA CYS A 115 13.16 13.47 -4.76
C CYS A 115 13.04 14.96 -4.34
N ALA A 116 12.03 15.37 -3.56
CA ALA A 116 10.90 14.57 -3.08
C ALA A 116 9.84 14.34 -4.17
N ALA A 117 8.99 13.33 -4.01
CA ALA A 117 7.86 13.12 -4.91
C ALA A 117 6.82 14.22 -4.71
N ARG A 118 6.32 14.80 -5.81
CA ARG A 118 5.29 15.84 -5.72
C ARG A 118 3.99 15.25 -5.15
N PRO A 119 3.20 16.01 -4.38
CA PRO A 119 1.93 15.53 -3.84
C PRO A 119 1.01 14.97 -4.91
N GLU A 120 0.90 15.60 -6.08
CA GLU A 120 0.06 15.11 -7.17
C GLU A 120 0.51 13.74 -7.69
N SER A 121 1.83 13.49 -7.72
CA SER A 121 2.38 12.18 -8.10
C SER A 121 2.12 11.12 -7.03
N ILE A 122 2.14 11.50 -5.75
CA ILE A 122 1.79 10.61 -4.64
C ILE A 122 0.31 10.22 -4.74
N ILE A 123 -0.57 11.19 -4.98
CA ILE A 123 -2.02 10.96 -5.13
C ILE A 123 -2.30 10.02 -6.29
N ASP A 124 -1.71 10.27 -7.45
CA ASP A 124 -1.88 9.41 -8.64
C ASP A 124 -1.37 7.98 -8.38
N GLY A 125 -0.25 7.85 -7.67
CA GLY A 125 0.28 6.57 -7.22
C GLY A 125 -0.67 5.83 -6.29
N ILE A 126 -1.28 6.52 -5.32
CA ILE A 126 -2.26 5.92 -4.42
C ILE A 126 -3.54 5.52 -5.19
N VAL A 127 -4.03 6.37 -6.09
CA VAL A 127 -5.20 6.05 -6.93
C VAL A 127 -4.95 4.80 -7.79
N THR A 128 -3.74 4.67 -8.34
CA THR A 128 -3.31 3.45 -9.05
C THR A 128 -3.30 2.23 -8.12
N ALA A 129 -2.80 2.40 -6.89
CA ALA A 129 -2.81 1.34 -5.88
C ALA A 129 -4.23 0.88 -5.51
N LEU A 130 -5.23 1.76 -5.55
CA LEU A 130 -6.64 1.40 -5.34
C LEU A 130 -7.19 0.46 -6.41
N GLY A 131 -6.84 0.69 -7.68
CA GLY A 131 -7.20 -0.21 -8.77
C GLY A 131 -6.64 -1.61 -8.56
N ILE A 132 -5.34 -1.69 -8.21
CA ILE A 132 -4.67 -2.98 -7.90
C ILE A 132 -5.32 -3.65 -6.69
N LEU A 133 -5.66 -2.90 -5.64
CA LEU A 133 -6.32 -3.43 -4.46
C LEU A 133 -7.67 -4.05 -4.83
N GLU A 134 -8.50 -3.38 -5.63
CA GLU A 134 -9.78 -3.89 -6.11
C GLU A 134 -9.63 -5.18 -6.94
N GLU A 135 -8.61 -5.25 -7.80
CA GLU A 135 -8.30 -6.47 -8.54
C GLU A 135 -7.89 -7.64 -7.62
N LYS A 136 -6.98 -7.40 -6.66
CA LYS A 136 -6.55 -8.42 -5.69
C LYS A 136 -7.73 -8.95 -4.87
N ARG A 137 -8.66 -8.06 -4.47
CA ARG A 137 -9.89 -8.42 -3.77
C ARG A 137 -10.77 -9.34 -4.62
N THR A 138 -11.02 -8.95 -5.87
CA THR A 138 -11.89 -9.70 -6.78
C THR A 138 -11.34 -11.11 -7.04
N LYS A 139 -10.01 -11.24 -7.19
CA LYS A 139 -9.31 -12.53 -7.33
C LYS A 139 -9.46 -13.39 -6.06
N ASN A 140 -9.31 -12.81 -4.87
CA ASN A 140 -9.48 -13.53 -3.60
C ASN A 140 -10.91 -14.06 -3.37
N VAL A 141 -11.94 -13.38 -3.87
CA VAL A 141 -13.34 -13.87 -3.81
C VAL A 141 -13.57 -15.06 -4.76
N HIS A 142 -12.78 -15.19 -5.83
CA HIS A 142 -12.88 -16.27 -6.82
C HIS A 142 -11.95 -17.47 -6.54
N SER A 143 -11.03 -17.36 -5.58
CA SER A 143 -10.27 -18.50 -5.09
C SER A 143 -11.22 -19.43 -4.33
N PRO A 144 -11.38 -20.71 -4.71
CA PRO A 144 -12.18 -21.65 -3.94
C PRO A 144 -11.59 -21.73 -2.54
N GLN A 145 -12.39 -21.38 -1.52
CA GLN A 145 -11.99 -21.61 -0.14
C GLN A 145 -11.83 -23.12 0.04
N VAL A 146 -10.58 -23.57 0.19
CA VAL A 146 -10.28 -24.94 0.55
C VAL A 146 -10.73 -25.10 1.99
N THR A 147 -11.87 -25.76 2.19
CA THR A 147 -12.26 -26.24 3.52
C THR A 147 -11.34 -27.39 3.90
N ASP A 148 -11.02 -27.50 5.19
CA ASP A 148 -10.14 -28.52 5.80
C ASP A 148 -10.68 -29.97 5.68
N ASN A 149 -11.63 -30.20 4.78
CA ASN A 149 -12.28 -31.49 4.50
C ASN A 149 -12.50 -31.75 2.99
N GLY A 150 -11.69 -31.15 2.12
CA GLY A 150 -11.53 -31.62 0.72
C GLY A 150 -12.81 -31.62 -0.13
N ARG A 151 -13.85 -30.87 0.24
CA ARG A 151 -15.06 -30.69 -0.57
C ARG A 151 -15.22 -29.22 -0.95
N ALA A 152 -15.17 -28.95 -2.25
CA ALA A 152 -15.48 -27.66 -2.82
C ALA A 152 -16.99 -27.40 -2.67
N GLU A 153 -17.38 -26.43 -1.84
CA GLU A 153 -18.74 -25.90 -1.86
C GLU A 153 -18.86 -24.89 -3.02
N HIS A 154 -19.93 -25.03 -3.79
CA HIS A 154 -20.30 -24.11 -4.85
C HIS A 154 -20.63 -22.74 -4.20
N PRO A 155 -20.11 -21.62 -4.73
CA PRO A 155 -20.48 -20.31 -4.19
C PRO A 155 -21.99 -20.14 -4.36
N LYS A 156 -22.70 -19.92 -3.24
CA LYS A 156 -24.12 -19.59 -3.26
C LYS A 156 -24.28 -18.35 -4.14
N ARG A 157 -24.89 -18.55 -5.32
CA ARG A 157 -25.29 -17.46 -6.22
C ARG A 157 -26.10 -16.48 -5.39
N HIS A 158 -25.56 -15.28 -5.15
CA HIS A 158 -26.38 -14.18 -4.65
C HIS A 158 -27.52 -13.99 -5.65
N ALA A 159 -28.73 -14.36 -5.21
CA ALA A 159 -29.94 -14.21 -5.99
C ALA A 159 -30.08 -12.74 -6.36
N LYS A 160 -30.06 -12.44 -7.66
CA LYS A 160 -30.68 -11.22 -8.19
C LYS A 160 -32.19 -11.34 -7.89
N GLY A 161 -32.67 -10.71 -6.83
CA GLY A 161 -34.03 -10.16 -6.79
C GLY A 161 -33.88 -8.65 -7.04
N GLY A 162 -34.54 -8.00 -7.99
CA GLY A 162 -35.84 -8.27 -8.58
C GLY A 162 -36.90 -7.43 -7.87
N ALA A 163 -37.33 -6.33 -8.51
CA ALA A 163 -38.37 -5.35 -8.09
C ALA A 163 -38.03 -4.56 -6.80
N GLU A 164 -38.22 -3.25 -6.68
CA GLU A 164 -39.19 -2.31 -7.28
C GLU A 164 -38.52 -1.03 -7.84
#